data_AF-A0A800EUK7-F1
#
_entry.id   AF-A0A800EUK7-F1
#
_cell.length_a   1.000
_cell.length_b   1.000
_cell.length_c   1.000
_cell.angle_alpha   90.00
_cell.angle_beta   90.00
_cell.angle_gamma   90.00
#
_symmetry.space_group_name_H-M   'P 1'
#
loop_
_entity.id
_entity.type
_entity.pdbx_description
1 polymer ?
#
loop_
_entity_poly.entity_id
_entity_poly.type
_entity_poly.pdbx_seq_one_letter_code
_entity_poly.pdbx_strand_id
1 'polypeptide(L)'
;GTAWYRTSLEHWEVLGKTGTSQNAQDTERPHAWFTGMAGPWGKDPEIVVVVLVEFGESGSLMAAPIMAKTADFYLRKQHGIETDTIQTLQEHDAAGRPAPWARR
;
A
#
# COMPACT_ATOMS: atom_id res chain seq x y z
N GLY A 1 -2.33 6.71 10.23
CA GLY A 1 -2.30 7.69 9.13
C GLY A 1 -3.43 7.44 8.15
N THR A 2 -3.71 8.36 7.24
CA THR A 2 -4.88 8.32 6.32
C THR A 2 -4.94 7.08 5.42
N ALA A 3 -3.80 6.44 5.15
CA ALA A 3 -3.71 5.24 4.33
C ALA A 3 -3.48 3.95 5.12
N TRP A 4 -3.35 4.01 6.46
CA TRP A 4 -3.05 2.84 7.33
C TRP A 4 -3.84 1.62 6.83
N TYR A 5 -5.16 1.77 6.69
CA TYR A 5 -6.09 0.67 6.40
C TYR A 5 -5.78 -0.12 5.14
N ARG A 6 -5.17 0.53 4.16
CA ARG A 6 -4.87 -0.02 2.84
C ARG A 6 -3.39 -0.27 2.64
N THR A 7 -2.55 0.03 3.62
CA THR A 7 -1.10 -0.15 3.53
C THR A 7 -0.54 -1.14 4.53
N SER A 8 -1.30 -1.52 5.56
CA SER A 8 -0.78 -2.45 6.56
C SER A 8 -0.76 -3.87 6.05
N LEU A 9 0.40 -4.49 6.24
CA LEU A 9 0.75 -5.82 5.79
C LEU A 9 1.20 -6.65 6.98
N GLU A 10 1.05 -7.98 6.88
CA GLU A 10 1.40 -8.90 7.95
C GLU A 10 2.90 -8.91 8.25
N HIS A 11 3.73 -9.06 7.22
CA HIS A 11 5.17 -9.29 7.38
C HIS A 11 6.00 -8.01 7.33
N TRP A 12 5.46 -6.93 6.76
CA TRP A 12 6.24 -5.76 6.37
C TRP A 12 5.74 -4.48 7.04
N GLU A 13 6.69 -3.69 7.52
CA GLU A 13 6.43 -2.31 7.90
C GLU A 13 6.40 -1.44 6.64
N VAL A 14 5.35 -0.62 6.54
CA VAL A 14 5.17 0.31 5.42
C VAL A 14 5.24 1.74 5.94
N LEU A 15 6.21 2.50 5.44
CA LEU A 15 6.38 3.91 5.71
C LEU A 15 6.13 4.69 4.43
N GLY A 16 5.25 5.68 4.45
CA GLY A 16 5.01 6.45 3.24
C GLY A 16 4.00 7.55 3.36
N LYS A 17 3.76 8.19 2.22
CA LYS A 17 2.91 9.37 2.12
C LYS A 17 2.01 9.30 0.90
N THR A 18 0.75 9.68 1.13
CA THR A 18 -0.25 9.85 0.08
C THR A 18 -0.20 11.25 -0.50
N GLY A 19 -0.66 11.39 -1.74
CA GLY A 19 -1.14 12.66 -2.24
C GLY A 19 -2.18 12.51 -3.35
N THR A 20 -2.77 13.66 -3.64
CA THR A 20 -3.73 13.86 -4.73
C THR A 20 -3.25 15.11 -5.46
N SER A 21 -3.07 15.02 -6.77
CA SER A 21 -2.58 16.13 -7.59
C SER A 21 -3.61 16.56 -8.62
N GLN A 22 -3.99 17.83 -8.55
CA GLN A 22 -4.80 18.46 -9.59
C GLN A 22 -3.99 18.55 -10.89
N ASN A 23 -4.67 18.44 -12.03
CA ASN A 23 -4.04 18.48 -13.34
C ASN A 23 -4.86 19.35 -14.31
N ALA A 24 -4.21 19.79 -15.40
CA ALA A 24 -4.83 20.68 -16.39
C ALA A 24 -5.62 19.92 -17.47
N GLN A 25 -5.44 18.60 -17.60
CA GLN A 25 -6.10 17.78 -18.61
C GLN A 25 -7.54 17.45 -18.20
N ASP A 26 -7.80 17.35 -16.90
CA ASP A 26 -9.09 17.09 -16.30
C ASP A 26 -9.15 17.73 -14.90
N THR A 27 -9.95 18.79 -14.77
CA THR A 27 -10.07 19.56 -13.52
C THR A 27 -10.97 18.89 -12.48
N GLU A 28 -11.73 17.87 -12.86
CA GLU A 28 -12.64 17.14 -11.97
C GLU A 28 -11.98 15.88 -11.40
N ARG A 29 -11.11 15.24 -12.18
CA ARG A 29 -10.43 13.98 -11.79
C ARG A 29 -8.95 14.21 -11.52
N PRO A 30 -8.53 14.41 -10.26
CA PRO A 30 -7.12 14.54 -9.94
C PRO A 30 -6.40 13.18 -10.05
N HIS A 31 -5.07 13.21 -10.14
CA HIS A 31 -4.27 11.98 -10.08
C HIS A 31 -4.08 11.55 -8.62
N ALA A 32 -4.00 10.25 -8.40
CA ALA A 32 -3.69 9.66 -7.11
C ALA A 32 -2.22 9.24 -7.08
N TRP A 33 -1.52 9.54 -5.99
CA TRP A 33 -0.16 9.04 -5.82
C TRP A 33 0.14 8.58 -4.40
N PHE A 34 1.08 7.65 -4.32
CA PHE A 34 1.65 7.16 -3.08
C PHE A 34 3.13 6.90 -3.29
N THR A 35 3.96 7.40 -2.37
CA THR A 35 5.37 6.98 -2.27
C THR A 35 5.59 6.34 -0.93
N GLY A 36 6.15 5.13 -0.92
CA GLY A 36 6.50 4.46 0.31
C GLY A 36 7.68 3.54 0.17
N MET A 37 8.24 3.22 1.33
CA MET A 37 9.30 2.26 1.52
C MET A 37 8.80 1.15 2.44
N ALA A 38 9.27 -0.07 2.19
CA ALA A 38 8.83 -1.24 2.93
C ALA A 38 9.98 -2.21 3.19
N GLY A 39 9.86 -2.95 4.30
CA GLY A 39 10.81 -3.98 4.72
C GLY A 39 10.33 -4.68 5.98
N PRO A 40 11.14 -5.59 6.54
CA PRO A 40 10.82 -6.24 7.81
C PRO A 40 10.60 -5.22 8.94
N TRP A 41 9.67 -5.52 9.85
CA TRP A 41 9.34 -4.63 10.96
C TRP A 41 10.56 -4.23 11.80
N GLY A 42 10.74 -2.92 12.01
CA GLY A 42 11.84 -2.38 12.81
C GLY A 42 13.24 -2.61 12.22
N LYS A 43 13.33 -2.88 10.91
CA LYS A 43 14.58 -3.00 10.14
C LYS A 43 14.62 -1.94 9.04
N ASP A 44 15.77 -1.85 8.38
CA ASP A 44 15.92 -0.96 7.24
C ASP A 44 14.98 -1.38 6.10
N PRO A 45 14.32 -0.42 5.42
CA PRO A 45 13.51 -0.72 4.24
C PRO A 45 14.37 -1.31 3.11
N GLU A 46 13.82 -2.29 2.42
CA GLU A 46 14.50 -3.02 1.34
C GLU A 46 14.01 -2.63 -0.05
N ILE A 47 12.87 -1.92 -0.14
CA ILE A 47 12.29 -1.42 -1.38
C ILE A 47 11.65 -0.06 -1.20
N VAL A 48 11.75 0.79 -2.23
CA VAL A 48 10.94 2.00 -2.40
C VAL A 48 10.04 1.82 -3.61
N VAL A 49 8.76 2.12 -3.45
CA VAL A 49 7.74 2.05 -4.51
C VAL A 49 7.05 3.40 -4.64
N VAL A 50 6.99 3.91 -5.86
CA VAL A 50 6.22 5.09 -6.23
C VAL A 50 5.09 4.65 -7.15
N VAL A 51 3.86 4.92 -6.75
CA VAL A 51 2.66 4.69 -7.54
C VAL A 51 2.05 6.03 -7.91
N LEU A 52 1.82 6.23 -9.21
CA LEU A 52 1.05 7.33 -9.76
C LEU A 52 -0.06 6.73 -10.62
N VAL A 53 -1.30 7.10 -10.31
CA VAL A 53 -2.49 6.69 -11.07
C VAL A 53 -3.12 7.95 -11.64
N GLU A 54 -3.03 8.10 -12.96
CA GLU A 54 -3.70 9.19 -13.66
C GLU A 54 -5.21 9.08 -13.44
N PHE A 55 -5.83 10.23 -13.18
CA PHE A 55 -7.26 10.38 -12.87
C PHE A 55 -7.76 9.45 -11.75
N GLY A 56 -6.86 9.01 -10.84
CA GLY A 56 -7.16 8.04 -9.78
C GLY A 56 -7.78 8.62 -8.50
N GLU A 57 -8.06 9.93 -8.48
CA GLU A 57 -8.72 10.70 -7.42
C GLU A 57 -7.98 10.73 -6.07
N SER A 58 -7.91 9.60 -5.37
CA SER A 58 -7.41 9.54 -4.00
C SER A 58 -6.17 8.67 -3.86
N GLY A 59 -5.07 9.29 -3.42
CA GLY A 59 -3.84 8.57 -3.09
C GLY A 59 -4.01 7.50 -2.00
N SER A 60 -4.86 7.75 -1.00
CA SER A 60 -5.10 6.78 0.08
C SER A 60 -6.03 5.65 -0.31
N LEU A 61 -6.96 5.88 -1.25
CA LEU A 61 -7.91 4.86 -1.70
C LEU A 61 -7.36 4.03 -2.85
N MET A 62 -6.73 4.64 -3.86
CA MET A 62 -6.24 3.96 -5.05
C MET A 62 -4.75 3.64 -5.02
N ALA A 63 -3.88 4.63 -4.84
CA ALA A 63 -2.44 4.41 -4.99
C ALA A 63 -1.84 3.61 -3.81
N ALA A 64 -2.35 3.80 -2.60
CA ALA A 64 -1.87 3.14 -1.40
C ALA A 64 -1.95 1.60 -1.42
N PRO A 65 -3.11 0.97 -1.72
CA PRO A 65 -3.17 -0.49 -1.80
C PRO A 65 -2.34 -1.07 -2.95
N ILE A 66 -2.22 -0.37 -4.09
CA ILE A 66 -1.34 -0.79 -5.18
C ILE A 66 0.10 -0.84 -4.68
N MET A 67 0.56 0.22 -4.01
CA MET A 67 1.91 0.27 -3.46
C MET A 67 2.17 -0.88 -2.49
N ALA A 68 1.27 -1.08 -1.53
CA ALA A 68 1.42 -2.11 -0.51
C ALA A 68 1.51 -3.52 -1.11
N LYS A 69 0.63 -3.84 -2.08
CA LYS A 69 0.62 -5.14 -2.76
C LYS A 69 1.86 -5.34 -3.63
N THR A 70 2.36 -4.30 -4.29
CA THR A 70 3.61 -4.35 -5.04
C THR A 70 4.81 -4.63 -4.12
N ALA A 71 4.90 -3.92 -3.00
CA ALA A 71 5.95 -4.13 -2.01
C ALA A 71 5.88 -5.54 -1.40
N ASP A 72 4.69 -5.98 -0.99
CA ASP A 72 4.47 -7.31 -0.41
C ASP A 72 4.87 -8.43 -1.39
N PHE A 73 4.45 -8.33 -2.65
CA PHE A 73 4.82 -9.30 -3.68
C PHE A 73 6.34 -9.38 -3.87
N TYR A 74 7.00 -8.22 -3.98
CA TYR A 74 8.45 -8.18 -4.15
C TYR A 74 9.18 -8.79 -2.95
N LEU A 75 8.84 -8.36 -1.73
CA LEU A 75 9.50 -8.79 -0.49
C LEU A 75 9.25 -10.27 -0.22
N ARG A 76 8.03 -10.78 -0.41
CA ARG A 76 7.73 -12.21 -0.28
C ARG A 76 8.59 -13.05 -1.21
N LYS A 77 8.75 -12.62 -2.47
CA LYS A 77 9.64 -13.29 -3.42
C LYS A 77 11.11 -13.25 -2.98
N GLN A 78 11.60 -12.14 -2.44
CA GLN A 78 12.98 -12.04 -1.93
C GLN A 78 13.22 -12.93 -0.70
N HIS A 79 12.24 -13.05 0.19
CA HIS A 79 12.34 -13.79 1.46
C HIS A 79 11.82 -15.23 1.39
N GLY A 80 11.43 -15.72 0.20
CA GLY A 80 10.95 -17.10 0.02
C GLY A 80 9.58 -17.38 0.67
N ILE A 81 8.76 -16.35 0.84
CA ILE A 81 7.40 -16.45 1.40
C ILE A 81 6.41 -16.59 0.24
N GLU A 82 5.42 -17.46 0.37
CA GLU A 82 4.36 -17.61 -0.63
C GLU A 82 3.48 -16.35 -0.72
N THR A 83 3.11 -15.95 -1.94
CA THR A 83 2.22 -14.79 -2.15
C THR A 83 0.77 -15.18 -1.89
N ASP A 84 0.10 -14.43 -1.01
CA ASP A 84 -1.33 -14.57 -0.73
C ASP A 84 -2.16 -13.63 -1.65
N THR A 85 -3.42 -13.98 -1.90
CA THR A 85 -4.38 -13.11 -2.61
C THR A 85 -5.06 -12.09 -1.68
N ILE A 86 -4.97 -12.31 -0.36
CA ILE A 86 -5.43 -11.38 0.69
C ILE A 86 -4.19 -10.84 1.40
N GLN A 87 -3.87 -9.57 1.22
CA GLN A 87 -2.59 -9.01 1.69
C GLN A 87 -2.80 -7.89 2.72
N THR A 88 -3.64 -6.91 2.40
CA THR A 88 -3.84 -5.72 3.23
C THR A 88 -4.87 -5.96 4.33
N LEU A 89 -4.85 -5.17 5.43
CA LEU A 89 -5.88 -5.28 6.47
C LEU A 89 -7.29 -5.08 5.89
N GLN A 90 -7.48 -4.13 4.97
CA GLN A 90 -8.76 -3.93 4.31
C GLN A 90 -9.27 -5.20 3.65
N GLU A 91 -8.39 -5.94 2.94
CA GLU A 91 -8.77 -7.19 2.27
C GLU A 91 -9.08 -8.29 3.29
N HIS A 92 -8.34 -8.35 4.40
CA HIS A 92 -8.63 -9.27 5.51
C HIS A 92 -10.02 -9.03 6.09
N ASP A 93 -10.35 -7.78 6.46
CA ASP A 93 -11.65 -7.44 7.01
C ASP A 93 -12.78 -7.67 6.00
N ALA A 94 -12.58 -7.32 4.72
CA ALA A 94 -13.56 -7.54 3.66
C ALA A 94 -13.83 -9.04 3.42
N ALA A 95 -12.81 -9.89 3.56
CA ALA A 95 -12.93 -11.34 3.43
C ALA A 95 -13.37 -12.03 4.74
N GLY A 96 -13.51 -11.29 5.85
CA GLY A 96 -13.76 -11.88 7.17
C GLY A 96 -12.61 -12.75 7.70
N ARG A 97 -11.38 -12.58 7.17
CA ARG A 97 -10.19 -13.32 7.59
C ARG A 97 -9.51 -12.58 8.75
N PRO A 98 -9.39 -13.19 9.95
CA PRO A 98 -8.74 -12.52 11.08
C PRO A 98 -7.32 -12.06 10.75
N ALA A 99 -6.96 -10.85 11.22
CA ALA A 99 -5.64 -10.26 11.07
C ALA A 99 -5.05 -9.95 12.47
N PRO A 100 -4.61 -10.97 13.24
CA PRO A 100 -4.08 -10.78 14.60
C PRO A 100 -2.78 -9.97 14.63
N TRP A 101 -2.07 -9.89 13.50
CA TRP A 101 -0.87 -9.09 13.30
C TRP A 101 -1.17 -7.58 13.20
N ALA A 102 -2.41 -7.19 12.91
CA ALA A 102 -2.77 -5.80 12.70
C ALA A 102 -2.83 -5.05 14.04
N ARG A 103 -2.00 -4.01 14.17
CA ARG A 103 -2.02 -3.10 15.32
C ARG A 103 -3.20 -2.14 15.19
N ARG A 104 -4.29 -2.43 15.89
CA ARG A 104 -5.49 -1.59 15.97
C ARG A 104 -5.34 -0.46 16.98
#